data_AF-A0A2C6AHY7-F1
#
_entry.id   AF-A0A2C6AHY7-F1
#
_cell.length_a   1.000
_cell.length_b   1.000
_cell.length_c   1.000
_cell.angle_alpha   90.00
_cell.angle_beta   90.00
_cell.angle_gamma   90.00
#
_symmetry.space_group_name_H-M   'P 1'
#
loop_
_entity.id
_entity.type
_entity.pdbx_description
1 polymer ?
#
loop_
_entity_poly.entity_id
_entity_poly.type
_entity_poly.pdbx_seq_one_letter_code
_entity_poly.pdbx_strand_id
1 'polypeptide(L)'
;MEYYAFVHFGPNTFTNEEWGKSQSSPDVFSPTSLDTDQWAKTFSDAGMSGMILTAKHHDGMALWNTNTTAYKIGNGAWAKKRASQGLDADVVRLAAASAKKTGLKFGVYLSPWDMHRDPSVPKPASQVGTIFDEPQIFGDASPGDYNDLYARQLTELATMALSDGSPVSLFEVWLDGASGSKTVQTFDWTRFRDIIRTHQPGAVMWGTQGVDARWVGNEDGVTDETNWHTISRTQDERHYSERQLQTGVRDGLYWVPAEADARLRRGWFWHAKERPKKADALMTMYMKTVGRSVNLLLDVPPDKTGLIAKEDADALTSFNRLRSNFLGRTLLGEGTKLTASSVRGGNDTLYGPANVIDDKLGTYWAMNDDKRVGSIEIDLGGRCAVDGFITQEHIPLGQRIGGYAIDAFRHGVYKPVVVGTSLGYKRIDRLSSPVDTTKIRLRVTQANAVPLINSIQVLGVRKP
;
A
#
# COMPACT_ATOMS: atom_id res chain seq x y z
N MET A 1 2.20 -6.75 -4.46
CA MET A 1 0.85 -6.56 -3.87
C MET A 1 0.08 -5.52 -4.65
N GLU A 2 0.73 -4.40 -5.01
CA GLU A 2 0.20 -3.34 -5.90
C GLU A 2 -0.92 -2.53 -5.29
N TYR A 3 -1.99 -3.15 -4.82
CA TYR A 3 -3.20 -2.47 -4.36
C TYR A 3 -3.82 -3.21 -3.17
N TYR A 4 -4.04 -2.50 -2.07
CA TYR A 4 -4.61 -3.03 -0.82
C TYR A 4 -5.36 -1.95 -0.03
N ALA A 5 -6.16 -2.38 0.94
CA ALA A 5 -7.05 -1.51 1.71
C ALA A 5 -6.38 -0.95 2.96
N PHE A 6 -6.72 0.28 3.32
CA PHE A 6 -6.62 0.78 4.70
C PHE A 6 -8.02 0.89 5.29
N VAL A 7 -8.17 0.63 6.58
CA VAL A 7 -9.44 0.71 7.30
C VAL A 7 -9.27 1.58 8.54
N HIS A 8 -9.68 2.84 8.44
CA HIS A 8 -9.87 3.72 9.59
C HIS A 8 -11.27 3.52 10.18
N PHE A 9 -11.33 2.89 11.34
CA PHE A 9 -12.57 2.66 12.07
C PHE A 9 -12.31 2.73 13.57
N GLY A 10 -13.17 3.42 14.31
CA GLY A 10 -12.91 3.68 15.73
C GLY A 10 -13.87 4.73 16.30
N PRO A 11 -13.58 5.32 17.47
CA PRO A 11 -14.46 6.29 18.12
C PRO A 11 -14.71 7.51 17.21
N ASN A 12 -13.71 7.88 16.42
CA ASN A 12 -13.73 8.96 15.43
C ASN A 12 -14.86 8.83 14.39
N THR A 13 -15.21 7.61 13.98
CA THR A 13 -16.38 7.34 13.13
C THR A 13 -17.69 7.80 13.78
N PHE A 14 -17.81 7.66 15.10
CA PHE A 14 -19.02 7.97 15.86
C PHE A 14 -19.08 9.42 16.29
N THR A 15 -17.93 10.02 16.62
CA THR A 15 -17.79 11.43 17.00
C THR A 15 -17.74 12.38 15.80
N ASN A 16 -17.62 11.85 14.58
CA ASN A 16 -17.48 12.62 13.34
C ASN A 16 -16.22 13.52 13.40
N GLU A 17 -15.11 12.91 13.81
CA GLU A 17 -13.79 13.53 13.89
C GLU A 17 -12.80 12.75 13.04
N GLU A 18 -11.73 13.42 12.58
CA GLU A 18 -10.60 12.74 11.95
C GLU A 18 -9.56 12.31 12.99
N TRP A 19 -9.34 13.14 14.03
CA TRP A 19 -8.22 12.97 14.97
C TRP A 19 -8.63 12.51 16.38
N GLY A 20 -9.90 12.67 16.77
CA GLY A 20 -10.42 12.19 18.05
C GLY A 20 -10.10 13.06 19.26
N LYS A 21 -10.22 14.38 19.10
CA LYS A 21 -9.98 15.37 20.17
C LYS A 21 -11.06 15.36 21.24
N SER A 22 -12.25 14.82 20.94
CA SER A 22 -13.34 14.72 21.92
C SER A 22 -12.99 13.86 23.14
N GLN A 23 -12.09 12.86 22.97
CA GLN A 23 -11.69 11.95 24.05
C GLN A 23 -12.90 11.34 24.78
N SER A 24 -13.94 10.99 23.99
CA SER A 24 -15.17 10.39 24.49
C SER A 24 -14.89 9.00 25.06
N SER A 25 -15.68 8.53 26.04
CA SER A 25 -15.48 7.20 26.64
C SER A 25 -15.64 6.11 25.56
N PRO A 26 -15.11 4.89 25.78
CA PRO A 26 -15.28 3.78 24.84
C PRO A 26 -16.73 3.42 24.50
N ASP A 27 -17.72 3.90 25.28
CA ASP A 27 -19.15 3.72 24.99
C ASP A 27 -19.60 4.42 23.70
N VAL A 28 -18.84 5.42 23.22
CA VAL A 28 -19.13 6.09 21.94
C VAL A 28 -19.01 5.12 20.75
N PHE A 29 -18.15 4.10 20.88
CA PHE A 29 -18.01 3.05 19.89
C PHE A 29 -19.17 2.07 20.01
N SER A 30 -20.15 2.21 19.11
CA SER A 30 -21.39 1.42 19.19
C SER A 30 -21.94 1.05 17.80
N PRO A 31 -21.21 0.27 16.98
CA PRO A 31 -21.72 -0.18 15.70
C PRO A 31 -22.91 -1.14 15.86
N THR A 32 -23.96 -0.90 15.09
CA THR A 32 -25.21 -1.68 15.16
C THR A 32 -25.12 -3.01 14.43
N SER A 33 -24.24 -3.12 13.43
CA SER A 33 -24.23 -4.20 12.45
C SER A 33 -22.81 -4.52 11.96
N LEU A 34 -21.80 -4.38 12.84
CA LEU A 34 -20.39 -4.65 12.52
C LEU A 34 -20.23 -6.01 11.83
N ASP A 35 -19.68 -6.00 10.62
CA ASP A 35 -19.40 -7.19 9.83
C ASP A 35 -18.07 -7.05 9.08
N THR A 36 -17.01 -7.60 9.64
CA THR A 36 -15.67 -7.60 9.04
C THR A 36 -15.55 -8.55 7.84
N ASP A 37 -16.44 -9.55 7.72
CA ASP A 37 -16.51 -10.41 6.54
C ASP A 37 -17.03 -9.62 5.34
N GLN A 38 -17.98 -8.69 5.57
CA GLN A 38 -18.43 -7.75 4.55
C GLN A 38 -17.29 -6.86 4.06
N TRP A 39 -16.43 -6.36 4.95
CA TRP A 39 -15.27 -5.55 4.57
C TRP A 39 -14.31 -6.35 3.69
N ALA A 40 -13.91 -7.52 4.17
CA ALA A 40 -12.96 -8.39 3.49
C ALA A 40 -13.49 -8.84 2.12
N LYS A 41 -14.80 -9.17 2.03
CA LYS A 41 -15.44 -9.49 0.76
C LYS A 41 -15.41 -8.29 -0.20
N THR A 42 -15.76 -7.09 0.26
CA THR A 42 -15.73 -5.87 -0.57
C THR A 42 -14.33 -5.60 -1.12
N PHE A 43 -13.29 -5.74 -0.31
CA PHE A 43 -11.91 -5.52 -0.75
C PHE A 43 -11.44 -6.60 -1.73
N SER A 44 -11.75 -7.87 -1.47
CA SER A 44 -11.46 -8.98 -2.40
C SER A 44 -12.15 -8.78 -3.75
N ASP A 45 -13.44 -8.44 -3.76
CA ASP A 45 -14.21 -8.18 -4.99
C ASP A 45 -13.68 -6.96 -5.77
N ALA A 46 -13.10 -5.98 -5.06
CA ALA A 46 -12.42 -4.84 -5.65
C ALA A 46 -11.02 -5.18 -6.22
N GLY A 47 -10.55 -6.42 -6.02
CA GLY A 47 -9.25 -6.90 -6.47
C GLY A 47 -8.08 -6.33 -5.65
N MET A 48 -8.31 -6.03 -4.37
CA MET A 48 -7.27 -5.71 -3.39
C MET A 48 -6.61 -7.00 -2.87
N SER A 49 -5.33 -6.91 -2.50
CA SER A 49 -4.53 -8.06 -2.06
C SER A 49 -4.37 -8.20 -0.54
N GLY A 50 -4.82 -7.21 0.22
CA GLY A 50 -4.73 -7.20 1.67
C GLY A 50 -5.53 -6.04 2.28
N MET A 51 -5.59 -6.01 3.60
CA MET A 51 -6.12 -4.89 4.38
C MET A 51 -5.27 -4.61 5.61
N ILE A 52 -5.07 -3.33 5.91
CA ILE A 52 -4.45 -2.81 7.12
C ILE A 52 -5.55 -2.15 7.96
N LEU A 53 -5.68 -2.54 9.23
CA LEU A 53 -6.66 -1.95 10.15
C LEU A 53 -5.97 -1.02 11.15
N THR A 54 -6.56 0.14 11.44
CA THR A 54 -6.19 0.99 12.57
C THR A 54 -6.54 0.30 13.89
N ALA A 55 -5.61 -0.49 14.44
CA ALA A 55 -5.80 -1.16 15.73
C ALA A 55 -5.92 -0.16 16.88
N LYS A 56 -5.18 0.96 16.80
CA LYS A 56 -5.30 2.14 17.66
C LYS A 56 -4.90 3.37 16.85
N HIS A 57 -5.80 4.35 16.74
CA HIS A 57 -5.54 5.64 16.09
C HIS A 57 -5.03 6.68 17.11
N HIS A 58 -4.73 7.92 16.67
CA HIS A 58 -4.16 8.97 17.51
C HIS A 58 -4.98 9.27 18.78
N ASP A 59 -6.28 9.05 18.75
CA ASP A 59 -7.18 9.23 19.90
C ASP A 59 -6.81 8.35 21.09
N GLY A 60 -6.14 7.22 20.84
CA GLY A 60 -5.59 6.32 21.87
C GLY A 60 -6.47 5.12 22.20
N MET A 61 -7.68 4.99 21.65
CA MET A 61 -8.55 3.85 21.97
C MET A 61 -8.09 2.57 21.26
N ALA A 62 -7.73 1.55 22.04
CA ALA A 62 -7.37 0.24 21.48
C ALA A 62 -8.62 -0.55 21.05
N LEU A 63 -8.65 -1.05 19.80
CA LEU A 63 -9.73 -1.88 19.25
C LEU A 63 -9.62 -3.38 19.57
N TRP A 64 -8.64 -3.74 20.40
CA TRP A 64 -8.48 -5.06 21.01
C TRP A 64 -8.46 -4.94 22.53
N ASN A 65 -8.64 -6.06 23.24
CA ASN A 65 -8.74 -6.03 24.70
C ASN A 65 -7.37 -6.09 25.41
N THR A 66 -6.52 -5.09 25.18
CA THR A 66 -5.19 -4.95 25.81
C THR A 66 -5.26 -4.83 27.34
N ASN A 67 -4.22 -5.20 28.07
CA ASN A 67 -4.11 -4.94 29.52
C ASN A 67 -3.33 -3.65 29.86
N THR A 68 -2.88 -2.91 28.86
CA THR A 68 -2.00 -1.74 29.04
C THR A 68 -2.72 -0.42 29.34
N THR A 69 -4.02 -0.35 29.07
CA THR A 69 -4.85 0.86 29.24
C THR A 69 -6.30 0.50 29.57
N ALA A 70 -6.98 1.41 30.27
CA ALA A 70 -8.43 1.40 30.43
C ALA A 70 -9.17 1.92 29.17
N TYR A 71 -8.52 2.72 28.32
CA TYR A 71 -9.10 3.25 27.09
C TYR A 71 -9.01 2.24 25.94
N LYS A 72 -9.84 1.21 26.05
CA LYS A 72 -9.92 0.09 25.12
C LYS A 72 -11.36 -0.33 24.89
N ILE A 73 -11.60 -1.00 23.77
CA ILE A 73 -12.91 -1.47 23.34
C ILE A 73 -13.63 -2.29 24.41
N GLY A 74 -12.91 -3.15 25.16
CA GLY A 74 -13.48 -4.02 26.18
C GLY A 74 -14.15 -3.30 27.35
N ASN A 75 -13.83 -2.01 27.57
CA ASN A 75 -14.48 -1.20 28.59
C ASN A 75 -15.77 -0.50 28.11
N GLY A 76 -16.08 -0.55 26.81
CA GLY A 76 -17.31 0.01 26.23
C GLY A 76 -18.52 -0.93 26.32
N ALA A 77 -19.73 -0.35 26.37
CA ALA A 77 -21.00 -1.06 26.46
C ALA A 77 -21.22 -2.05 25.29
N TRP A 78 -20.81 -1.68 24.07
CA TRP A 78 -20.92 -2.54 22.89
C TRP A 78 -20.15 -3.85 23.06
N ALA A 79 -18.90 -3.78 23.49
CA ALA A 79 -18.04 -4.94 23.66
C ALA A 79 -18.54 -5.84 24.80
N LYS A 80 -18.92 -5.24 25.93
CA LYS A 80 -19.49 -5.96 27.09
C LYS A 80 -20.77 -6.70 26.70
N LYS A 81 -21.66 -6.07 25.92
CA LYS A 81 -22.88 -6.71 25.42
C LYS A 81 -22.56 -7.90 24.52
N ARG A 82 -21.63 -7.77 23.57
CA ARG A 82 -21.21 -8.89 22.72
C ARG A 82 -20.59 -10.03 23.53
N ALA A 83 -19.70 -9.71 24.46
CA ALA A 83 -19.08 -10.70 25.34
C ALA A 83 -20.12 -11.46 26.18
N SER A 84 -21.16 -10.77 26.70
CA SER A 84 -22.27 -11.42 27.42
C SER A 84 -23.11 -12.37 26.58
N GLN A 85 -23.02 -12.25 25.25
CA GLN A 85 -23.67 -13.13 24.27
C GLN A 85 -22.72 -14.23 23.76
N GLY A 86 -21.51 -14.35 24.33
CA GLY A 86 -20.48 -15.28 23.86
C GLY A 86 -19.86 -14.90 22.53
N LEU A 87 -20.04 -13.65 22.09
CA LEU A 87 -19.50 -13.13 20.83
C LEU A 87 -18.17 -12.42 21.06
N ASP A 88 -17.25 -12.57 20.12
CA ASP A 88 -16.00 -11.82 20.09
C ASP A 88 -16.27 -10.32 19.86
N ALA A 89 -15.53 -9.48 20.59
CA ALA A 89 -15.59 -8.01 20.52
C ALA A 89 -14.23 -7.39 20.16
N ASP A 90 -13.20 -8.18 19.93
CA ASP A 90 -11.90 -7.74 19.44
C ASP A 90 -11.98 -7.50 17.93
N VAL A 91 -12.06 -6.24 17.51
CA VAL A 91 -12.24 -5.88 16.09
C VAL A 91 -10.99 -6.23 15.28
N VAL A 92 -9.81 -6.18 15.90
CA VAL A 92 -8.54 -6.57 15.25
C VAL A 92 -8.56 -8.06 14.91
N ARG A 93 -8.96 -8.89 15.87
CA ARG A 93 -9.06 -10.34 15.67
C ARG A 93 -10.18 -10.73 14.70
N LEU A 94 -11.33 -10.04 14.75
CA LEU A 94 -12.42 -10.22 13.79
C LEU A 94 -11.96 -9.91 12.36
N ALA A 95 -11.29 -8.78 12.15
CA ALA A 95 -10.76 -8.40 10.85
C ALA A 95 -9.69 -9.38 10.36
N ALA A 96 -8.75 -9.79 11.21
CA ALA A 96 -7.73 -10.79 10.87
C ALA A 96 -8.35 -12.12 10.41
N ALA A 97 -9.39 -12.59 11.10
CA ALA A 97 -10.13 -13.80 10.71
C ALA A 97 -10.79 -13.66 9.33
N SER A 98 -11.47 -12.52 9.09
CA SER A 98 -12.10 -12.21 7.81
C SER A 98 -11.10 -12.10 6.65
N ALA A 99 -9.91 -11.53 6.90
CA ALA A 99 -8.83 -11.48 5.92
C ALA A 99 -8.39 -12.89 5.52
N LYS A 100 -8.07 -13.73 6.51
CA LYS A 100 -7.66 -15.13 6.31
C LYS A 100 -8.71 -15.91 5.54
N LYS A 101 -9.99 -15.76 5.89
CA LYS A 101 -11.13 -16.43 5.24
C LYS A 101 -11.27 -16.08 3.75
N THR A 102 -10.94 -14.85 3.37
CA THR A 102 -11.07 -14.33 2.00
C THR A 102 -9.77 -14.40 1.19
N GLY A 103 -8.66 -14.82 1.80
CA GLY A 103 -7.34 -14.85 1.17
C GLY A 103 -6.64 -13.49 1.11
N LEU A 104 -7.19 -12.46 1.77
CA LEU A 104 -6.51 -11.18 1.93
C LEU A 104 -5.39 -11.31 2.96
N LYS A 105 -4.27 -10.65 2.69
CA LYS A 105 -3.24 -10.42 3.72
C LYS A 105 -3.75 -9.43 4.77
N PHE A 106 -3.30 -9.58 6.02
CA PHE A 106 -3.69 -8.69 7.12
C PHE A 106 -2.50 -7.92 7.67
N GLY A 107 -2.69 -6.63 7.92
CA GLY A 107 -1.71 -5.76 8.56
C GLY A 107 -2.38 -4.91 9.64
N VAL A 108 -1.57 -4.25 10.46
CA VAL A 108 -2.06 -3.37 11.53
C VAL A 108 -1.38 -2.03 11.49
N TYR A 109 -2.14 -0.99 11.81
CA TYR A 109 -1.66 0.33 12.16
C TYR A 109 -1.75 0.49 13.69
N LEU A 110 -0.67 0.98 14.28
CA LEU A 110 -0.60 1.35 15.68
C LEU A 110 -0.01 2.75 15.77
N SER A 111 -0.84 3.75 16.12
CA SER A 111 -0.38 5.13 16.20
C SER A 111 0.72 5.31 17.26
N PRO A 112 1.91 5.82 16.88
CA PRO A 112 2.94 6.21 17.84
C PRO A 112 2.50 7.38 18.73
N TRP A 113 1.85 8.39 18.15
CA TRP A 113 1.25 9.48 18.93
C TRP A 113 -0.03 9.01 19.61
N ASP A 114 -0.16 9.25 20.91
CA ASP A 114 -1.32 8.82 21.70
C ASP A 114 -1.84 9.99 22.51
N MET A 115 -2.89 10.63 21.99
CA MET A 115 -3.57 11.77 22.59
C MET A 115 -4.17 11.42 23.95
N HIS A 116 -4.50 10.14 24.18
CA HIS A 116 -5.04 9.73 25.47
C HIS A 116 -3.97 9.76 26.58
N ARG A 117 -2.69 9.71 26.22
CA ARG A 117 -1.55 9.76 27.16
C ARG A 117 -0.75 11.07 27.08
N ASP A 118 -1.13 11.99 26.20
CA ASP A 118 -0.42 13.24 25.94
C ASP A 118 -0.87 14.39 26.86
N PRO A 119 0.03 14.93 27.72
CA PRO A 119 -0.32 16.03 28.62
C PRO A 119 -0.73 17.32 27.89
N SER A 120 -0.42 17.47 26.59
CA SER A 120 -0.87 18.59 25.77
C SER A 120 -2.34 18.48 25.32
N VAL A 121 -2.96 17.31 25.51
CA VAL A 121 -4.36 17.03 25.21
C VAL A 121 -5.09 16.76 26.54
N PRO A 122 -5.48 17.82 27.28
CA PRO A 122 -6.07 17.64 28.60
C PRO A 122 -7.39 16.86 28.52
N LYS A 123 -7.62 16.02 29.53
CA LYS A 123 -8.87 15.25 29.63
C LYS A 123 -10.07 16.19 29.72
N PRO A 124 -11.15 15.91 28.96
CA PRO A 124 -12.38 16.67 29.12
C PRO A 124 -12.93 16.41 30.53
N ALA A 125 -13.63 17.41 31.09
CA ALA A 125 -14.15 17.34 32.46
C ALA A 125 -15.05 16.12 32.72
N SER A 126 -15.67 15.56 31.67
CA SER A 126 -16.47 14.34 31.74
C SER A 126 -15.68 13.06 32.05
N GLN A 127 -14.36 13.07 31.85
CA GLN A 127 -13.48 11.92 32.09
C GLN A 127 -12.72 12.01 33.41
N VAL A 128 -12.61 13.20 34.00
CA VAL A 128 -11.85 13.42 35.25
C VAL A 128 -12.45 12.58 36.38
N GLY A 129 -11.60 11.84 37.09
CA GLY A 129 -12.00 10.93 38.17
C GLY A 129 -12.65 9.62 37.71
N THR A 130 -12.78 9.38 36.40
CA THR A 130 -13.22 8.09 35.86
C THR A 130 -12.02 7.14 35.71
N ILE A 131 -12.28 5.88 35.37
CA ILE A 131 -11.20 4.92 35.02
C ILE A 131 -10.42 5.31 33.77
N PHE A 132 -10.92 6.27 32.97
CA PHE A 132 -10.26 6.78 31.77
C PHE A 132 -9.40 8.02 32.05
N ASP A 133 -9.40 8.52 33.29
CA ASP A 133 -8.47 9.56 33.78
C ASP A 133 -7.07 8.95 34.03
N GLU A 134 -6.48 8.41 32.97
CA GLU A 134 -5.20 7.71 33.06
C GLU A 134 -4.01 8.68 33.08
N PRO A 135 -2.88 8.29 33.70
CA PRO A 135 -1.68 9.11 33.73
C PRO A 135 -1.22 9.54 32.33
N GLN A 136 -0.93 10.84 32.19
CA GLN A 136 -0.40 11.44 30.96
C GLN A 136 1.11 11.16 30.89
N ILE A 137 1.47 10.01 30.30
CA ILE A 137 2.85 9.50 30.28
C ILE A 137 3.59 9.72 28.95
N PHE A 138 2.93 10.27 27.93
CA PHE A 138 3.57 10.55 26.64
C PHE A 138 4.48 11.77 26.77
N GLY A 139 5.67 11.68 26.19
CA GLY A 139 6.70 12.72 26.19
C GLY A 139 7.86 12.46 27.15
N ASP A 140 9.06 12.87 26.74
CA ASP A 140 10.31 12.64 27.47
C ASP A 140 10.35 13.32 28.85
N ALA A 141 9.56 14.38 29.02
CA ALA A 141 9.43 15.12 30.28
C ALA A 141 8.31 14.58 31.19
N SER A 142 7.50 13.62 30.72
CA SER A 142 6.37 13.07 31.46
C SER A 142 6.83 11.92 32.35
N PRO A 143 6.30 11.80 33.59
CA PRO A 143 6.60 10.66 34.44
C PRO A 143 5.96 9.38 33.89
N GLY A 144 6.75 8.32 33.75
CA GLY A 144 6.30 7.03 33.22
C GLY A 144 7.15 6.56 32.06
N ASP A 145 6.75 5.46 31.43
CA ASP A 145 7.44 4.91 30.26
C ASP A 145 6.42 4.60 29.15
N TYR A 146 6.27 5.57 28.23
CA TYR A 146 5.41 5.40 27.06
C TYR A 146 6.00 4.39 26.06
N ASN A 147 7.33 4.30 25.95
CA ASN A 147 7.97 3.31 25.08
C ASN A 147 7.66 1.88 25.55
N ASP A 148 7.63 1.62 26.85
CA ASP A 148 7.23 0.32 27.38
C ASP A 148 5.75 0.02 27.15
N LEU A 149 4.85 1.01 27.31
CA LEU A 149 3.44 0.84 26.94
C LEU A 149 3.29 0.47 25.46
N TYR A 150 3.95 1.22 24.58
CA TYR A 150 3.90 1.00 23.14
C TYR A 150 4.49 -0.36 22.76
N ALA A 151 5.64 -0.75 23.34
CA ALA A 151 6.27 -2.04 23.12
C ALA A 151 5.38 -3.21 23.55
N ARG A 152 4.68 -3.10 24.69
CA ARG A 152 3.71 -4.12 25.13
C ARG A 152 2.54 -4.25 24.16
N GLN A 153 1.94 -3.15 23.74
CA GLN A 153 0.85 -3.15 22.75
C GLN A 153 1.31 -3.73 21.41
N LEU A 154 2.50 -3.36 20.94
CA LEU A 154 3.07 -3.88 19.71
C LEU A 154 3.35 -5.39 19.81
N THR A 155 3.85 -5.86 20.96
CA THR A 155 4.05 -7.29 21.21
C THR A 155 2.72 -8.04 21.18
N GLU A 156 1.69 -7.55 21.88
CA GLU A 156 0.34 -8.15 21.87
C GLU A 156 -0.20 -8.32 20.44
N LEU A 157 -0.06 -7.31 19.59
CA LEU A 157 -0.48 -7.36 18.18
C LEU A 157 0.41 -8.31 17.35
N ALA A 158 1.73 -8.25 17.52
CA ALA A 158 2.67 -9.07 16.77
C ALA A 158 2.58 -10.57 17.12
N THR A 159 2.09 -10.91 18.31
CA THR A 159 1.88 -12.31 18.76
C THR A 159 0.40 -12.71 18.77
N MET A 160 -0.50 -11.93 18.17
CA MET A 160 -1.94 -12.20 18.25
C MET A 160 -2.30 -13.55 17.62
N ALA A 161 -3.37 -14.16 18.14
CA ALA A 161 -3.94 -15.40 17.62
C ALA A 161 -5.44 -15.26 17.35
N LEU A 162 -5.95 -16.04 16.40
CA LEU A 162 -7.37 -16.16 16.13
C LEU A 162 -8.07 -16.99 17.23
N SER A 163 -9.41 -17.00 17.20
CA SER A 163 -10.24 -17.74 18.17
C SER A 163 -9.94 -19.24 18.25
N ASP A 164 -9.40 -19.82 17.17
CA ASP A 164 -9.00 -21.23 17.09
C ASP A 164 -7.57 -21.48 17.61
N GLY A 165 -6.90 -20.44 18.13
CA GLY A 165 -5.53 -20.49 18.62
C GLY A 165 -4.46 -20.38 17.53
N SER A 166 -4.83 -20.31 16.25
CA SER A 166 -3.86 -20.15 15.16
C SER A 166 -3.25 -18.74 15.16
N PRO A 167 -1.94 -18.60 14.92
CA PRO A 167 -1.29 -17.28 14.90
C PRO A 167 -1.78 -16.46 13.71
N VAL A 168 -1.87 -15.15 13.90
CA VAL A 168 -2.09 -14.21 12.79
C VAL A 168 -0.75 -13.86 12.16
N SER A 169 -0.68 -13.97 10.83
CA SER A 169 0.47 -13.55 10.03
C SER A 169 0.24 -12.12 9.57
N LEU A 170 1.11 -11.20 10.00
CA LEU A 170 1.08 -9.81 9.57
C LEU A 170 1.93 -9.65 8.32
N PHE A 171 1.37 -9.07 7.25
CA PHE A 171 2.17 -8.69 6.08
C PHE A 171 2.81 -7.32 6.24
N GLU A 172 2.23 -6.46 7.08
CA GLU A 172 2.68 -5.09 7.28
C GLU A 172 2.28 -4.54 8.66
N VAL A 173 3.19 -3.77 9.24
CA VAL A 173 2.97 -2.95 10.44
C VAL A 173 3.23 -1.49 10.08
N TRP A 174 2.18 -0.68 10.19
CA TRP A 174 2.17 0.71 9.75
C TRP A 174 2.45 1.64 10.95
N LEU A 175 3.59 2.34 10.90
CA LEU A 175 4.12 3.16 11.99
C LEU A 175 4.11 4.64 11.57
N ASP A 176 3.03 5.34 11.94
CA ASP A 176 2.78 6.73 11.55
C ASP A 176 3.90 7.70 11.98
N GLY A 177 4.11 8.77 11.21
CA GLY A 177 4.93 9.91 11.60
C GLY A 177 4.14 11.13 12.09
N ALA A 178 2.81 11.14 11.94
CA ALA A 178 1.98 12.28 12.27
C ALA A 178 1.89 12.51 13.79
N SER A 179 2.10 13.77 14.19
CA SER A 179 1.77 14.25 15.53
C SER A 179 1.31 15.69 15.46
N GLY A 180 0.16 15.97 16.08
CA GLY A 180 -0.33 17.33 16.32
C GLY A 180 0.21 17.99 17.58
N SER A 181 1.09 17.29 18.30
CA SER A 181 1.53 17.67 19.63
C SER A 181 2.80 18.51 19.59
N LYS A 182 2.97 19.33 20.63
CA LYS A 182 4.26 19.95 20.95
C LYS A 182 5.07 19.12 21.95
N THR A 183 4.47 18.08 22.50
CA THR A 183 5.13 17.15 23.42
C THR A 183 6.13 16.31 22.64
N VAL A 184 7.41 16.41 23.02
CA VAL A 184 8.49 15.65 22.39
C VAL A 184 8.54 14.27 23.03
N GLN A 185 8.36 13.22 22.22
CA GLN A 185 8.56 11.83 22.59
C GLN A 185 9.70 11.25 21.75
N THR A 186 10.78 10.87 22.42
CA THR A 186 11.84 10.06 21.82
C THR A 186 11.40 8.60 21.85
N PHE A 187 11.14 8.03 20.67
CA PHE A 187 10.68 6.65 20.54
C PHE A 187 11.86 5.67 20.46
N ASP A 188 11.75 4.53 21.13
CA ASP A 188 12.70 3.42 21.05
C ASP A 188 12.42 2.56 19.80
N TRP A 189 12.70 3.14 18.63
CA TRP A 189 12.43 2.47 17.34
C TRP A 189 13.21 1.18 17.17
N THR A 190 14.40 1.06 17.74
CA THR A 190 15.17 -0.18 17.71
C THR A 190 14.41 -1.29 18.42
N ARG A 191 13.93 -1.07 19.65
CA ARG A 191 13.09 -2.04 20.37
C ARG A 191 11.84 -2.40 19.59
N PHE A 192 11.17 -1.42 18.97
CA PHE A 192 9.93 -1.69 18.23
C PHE A 192 10.19 -2.53 16.96
N ARG A 193 11.26 -2.22 16.22
CA ARG A 193 11.68 -3.01 15.05
C ARG A 193 12.08 -4.42 15.45
N ASP A 194 12.78 -4.59 16.56
CA ASP A 194 13.19 -5.91 17.07
C ASP A 194 11.99 -6.78 17.46
N ILE A 195 10.96 -6.19 18.09
CA ILE A 195 9.70 -6.90 18.39
C ILE A 195 9.05 -7.40 17.10
N ILE A 196 8.91 -6.53 16.09
CA ILE A 196 8.29 -6.89 14.81
C ILE A 196 9.11 -7.97 14.11
N ARG A 197 10.43 -7.83 14.03
CA ARG A 197 11.30 -8.83 13.39
C ARG A 197 11.32 -10.17 14.10
N THR A 198 11.25 -10.17 15.42
CA THR A 198 11.23 -11.40 16.23
C THR A 198 9.96 -12.21 15.99
N HIS A 199 8.81 -11.54 15.99
CA HIS A 199 7.50 -12.22 15.95
C HIS A 199 6.88 -12.32 14.56
N GLN A 200 7.22 -11.40 13.66
CA GLN A 200 6.67 -11.27 12.32
C GLN A 200 7.79 -10.93 11.32
N PRO A 201 8.79 -11.81 11.12
CA PRO A 201 9.99 -11.52 10.32
C PRO A 201 9.69 -11.20 8.84
N GLY A 202 8.53 -11.59 8.33
CA GLY A 202 8.07 -11.28 6.97
C GLY A 202 7.21 -10.02 6.86
N ALA A 203 6.87 -9.36 7.97
CA ALA A 203 6.08 -8.13 7.94
C ALA A 203 6.94 -6.95 7.48
N VAL A 204 6.41 -6.21 6.50
CA VAL A 204 6.95 -4.91 6.10
C VAL A 204 6.73 -3.93 7.25
N MET A 205 7.77 -3.20 7.63
CA MET A 205 7.66 -2.05 8.51
C MET A 205 7.60 -0.79 7.65
N TRP A 206 6.41 -0.20 7.58
CA TRP A 206 6.15 1.02 6.83
C TRP A 206 6.19 2.24 7.76
N GLY A 207 6.69 3.36 7.23
CA GLY A 207 6.45 4.70 7.78
C GLY A 207 7.69 5.56 7.88
N THR A 208 7.58 6.67 8.60
CA THR A 208 8.70 7.60 8.81
C THR A 208 9.92 6.89 9.42
N GLN A 209 9.64 5.85 10.22
CA GLN A 209 10.60 5.07 10.98
C GLN A 209 10.62 3.58 10.58
N GLY A 210 9.82 3.22 9.56
CA GLY A 210 9.80 1.91 8.92
C GLY A 210 10.96 1.72 7.96
N VAL A 211 11.61 0.56 8.02
CA VAL A 211 12.86 0.28 7.30
C VAL A 211 12.65 -0.47 5.97
N ASP A 212 11.44 -0.99 5.73
CA ASP A 212 11.15 -1.84 4.55
C ASP A 212 10.38 -1.10 3.45
N ALA A 213 9.57 -0.11 3.84
CA ALA A 213 8.81 0.72 2.93
C ALA A 213 8.72 2.15 3.47
N ARG A 214 8.62 3.12 2.57
CA ARG A 214 8.53 4.54 2.91
C ARG A 214 7.21 5.13 2.47
N TRP A 215 6.77 6.15 3.21
CA TRP A 215 5.74 7.07 2.74
C TRP A 215 6.13 7.70 1.40
N VAL A 216 5.18 7.82 0.49
CA VAL A 216 5.40 8.46 -0.81
C VAL A 216 5.60 9.97 -0.71
N GLY A 217 5.17 10.61 0.38
CA GLY A 217 5.32 12.05 0.60
C GLY A 217 4.04 12.88 0.38
N ASN A 218 2.88 12.23 0.22
CA ASN A 218 1.55 12.86 0.21
C ASN A 218 0.48 11.79 0.53
N GLU A 219 -0.74 12.24 0.85
CA GLU A 219 -1.92 11.39 1.12
C GLU A 219 -2.95 11.40 -0.04
N ASP A 220 -2.50 11.81 -1.24
CA ASP A 220 -3.35 11.95 -2.43
C ASP A 220 -3.23 10.72 -3.36
N GLY A 221 -2.44 9.72 -2.99
CA GLY A 221 -2.21 8.54 -3.81
C GLY A 221 -1.51 8.88 -5.12
N VAL A 222 -0.46 9.70 -5.08
CA VAL A 222 0.31 10.07 -6.28
C VAL A 222 1.81 10.02 -6.04
N THR A 223 2.55 9.69 -7.09
CA THR A 223 4.01 9.77 -7.12
C THR A 223 4.50 10.42 -8.41
N ASP A 224 5.74 10.91 -8.40
CA ASP A 224 6.40 11.49 -9.57
C ASP A 224 6.61 10.45 -10.68
N GLU A 225 6.83 10.91 -11.92
CA GLU A 225 7.08 10.00 -13.05
C GLU A 225 8.37 9.19 -12.89
N THR A 226 9.35 9.75 -12.19
CA THR A 226 10.56 9.05 -11.78
C THR A 226 10.38 8.57 -10.34
N ASN A 227 10.58 7.28 -10.10
CA ASN A 227 10.53 6.65 -8.79
C ASN A 227 11.61 5.55 -8.71
N TRP A 228 12.55 5.74 -7.80
CA TRP A 228 13.54 4.75 -7.39
C TRP A 228 13.10 4.09 -6.08
N HIS A 229 13.24 2.77 -6.02
CA HIS A 229 12.98 1.97 -4.82
C HIS A 229 14.10 2.06 -3.81
N THR A 230 15.15 2.82 -4.11
CA THR A 230 16.29 3.00 -3.22
C THR A 230 16.34 4.39 -2.60
N ILE A 231 16.93 4.47 -1.40
CA ILE A 231 17.22 5.70 -0.66
C ILE A 231 18.67 5.69 -0.15
N SER A 232 19.19 6.83 0.28
CA SER A 232 20.58 7.01 0.76
C SER A 232 20.64 7.48 2.20
N ARG A 233 19.62 7.18 2.99
CA ARG A 233 19.55 7.52 4.40
C ARG A 233 18.96 6.36 5.19
N THR A 234 19.29 6.28 6.46
CA THR A 234 18.48 5.52 7.42
C THR A 234 17.31 6.38 7.90
N GLN A 235 16.35 5.71 8.53
CA GLN A 235 15.12 6.28 9.04
C GLN A 235 15.37 7.24 10.19
N ASP A 236 16.45 7.01 10.95
CA ASP A 236 16.89 7.79 12.10
C ASP A 236 17.63 9.09 11.70
N GLU A 237 17.95 9.26 10.41
CA GLU A 237 18.57 10.47 9.87
C GLU A 237 17.53 11.51 9.42
N ARG A 238 18.00 12.72 9.06
CA ARG A 238 17.16 13.83 8.62
C ARG A 238 16.17 13.40 7.53
N HIS A 239 14.90 13.76 7.73
CA HIS A 239 13.84 13.43 6.80
C HIS A 239 14.07 14.03 5.41
N TYR A 240 13.65 13.25 4.42
CA TYR A 240 13.54 13.70 3.04
C TYR A 240 12.42 14.71 2.87
N SER A 241 12.59 15.61 1.91
CA SER A 241 11.47 16.39 1.38
C SER A 241 10.42 15.48 0.74
N GLU A 242 9.19 15.96 0.65
CA GLU A 242 8.08 15.25 -0.01
C GLU A 242 8.46 14.78 -1.42
N ARG A 243 9.15 15.62 -2.19
CA ARG A 243 9.61 15.25 -3.53
C ARG A 243 10.64 14.11 -3.51
N GLN A 244 11.60 14.13 -2.58
CA GLN A 244 12.58 13.05 -2.46
C GLN A 244 11.93 11.73 -2.03
N LEU A 245 10.87 11.77 -1.23
CA LEU A 245 10.06 10.59 -0.91
C LEU A 245 9.38 10.02 -2.15
N GLN A 246 8.83 10.89 -3.01
CA GLN A 246 8.22 10.48 -4.28
C GLN A 246 9.24 9.88 -5.24
N THR A 247 10.39 10.54 -5.45
CA THR A 247 11.35 10.11 -6.48
C THR A 247 12.30 9.01 -6.02
N GLY A 248 12.51 8.86 -4.72
CA GLY A 248 13.64 8.08 -4.20
C GLY A 248 14.98 8.66 -4.65
N VAL A 249 16.04 7.87 -4.50
CA VAL A 249 17.41 8.24 -4.89
C VAL A 249 17.99 7.16 -5.79
N ARG A 250 18.30 7.53 -7.03
CA ARG A 250 19.06 6.68 -7.94
C ARG A 250 20.39 6.30 -7.31
N ASP A 251 20.76 5.02 -7.38
CA ASP A 251 21.97 4.49 -6.72
C ASP A 251 21.97 4.60 -5.19
N GLY A 252 20.80 4.74 -4.57
CA GLY A 252 20.66 4.67 -3.12
C GLY A 252 21.09 3.30 -2.56
N LEU A 253 21.60 3.32 -1.33
CA LEU A 253 22.15 2.17 -0.62
C LEU A 253 21.10 1.20 -0.10
N TYR A 254 19.91 1.71 0.26
CA TYR A 254 18.87 0.92 0.92
C TYR A 254 17.67 0.74 0.01
N TRP A 255 17.18 -0.49 -0.14
CA TRP A 255 15.93 -0.80 -0.85
C TRP A 255 14.74 -0.55 0.07
N VAL A 256 14.08 0.58 -0.12
CA VAL A 256 12.93 1.05 0.68
C VAL A 256 11.88 1.60 -0.27
N PRO A 257 11.15 0.75 -1.01
CA PRO A 257 10.15 1.16 -1.99
C PRO A 257 9.09 2.08 -1.38
N ALA A 258 8.54 2.96 -2.21
CA ALA A 258 7.45 3.82 -1.78
C ALA A 258 6.12 3.07 -1.77
N GLU A 259 5.28 3.42 -0.82
CA GLU A 259 3.84 3.15 -0.82
C GLU A 259 3.11 4.49 -0.74
N ALA A 260 2.10 4.62 -1.59
CA ALA A 260 1.22 5.77 -1.67
C ALA A 260 -0.10 5.46 -0.97
N ASP A 261 -0.26 6.00 0.22
CA ASP A 261 -1.49 6.03 0.96
C ASP A 261 -2.45 7.09 0.39
N ALA A 262 -3.73 6.77 0.39
CA ALA A 262 -4.76 7.61 -0.19
C ALA A 262 -6.11 7.35 0.45
N ARG A 263 -7.00 8.34 0.36
CA ARG A 263 -8.38 8.23 0.87
C ARG A 263 -9.35 7.91 -0.26
N LEU A 264 -10.30 7.00 -0.07
CA LEU A 264 -11.45 6.89 -0.98
C LEU A 264 -12.36 8.12 -0.84
N ARG A 265 -12.52 8.64 0.37
CA ARG A 265 -13.33 9.83 0.69
C ARG A 265 -12.42 11.05 0.85
N ARG A 266 -12.90 12.11 1.50
CA ARG A 266 -12.10 13.31 1.78
C ARG A 266 -11.34 13.14 3.10
N GLY A 267 -12.00 12.60 4.13
CA GLY A 267 -11.39 12.16 5.37
C GLY A 267 -10.90 10.71 5.31
N TRP A 268 -10.14 10.33 6.33
CA TRP A 268 -9.77 8.96 6.65
C TRP A 268 -10.91 8.25 7.36
N PHE A 269 -11.63 8.90 8.27
CA PHE A 269 -12.81 8.32 8.91
C PHE A 269 -14.08 8.59 8.09
N TRP A 270 -15.09 7.75 8.30
CA TRP A 270 -16.35 7.93 7.59
C TRP A 270 -17.12 9.14 8.12
N HIS A 271 -17.51 10.02 7.19
CA HIS A 271 -18.37 11.17 7.45
C HIS A 271 -19.59 11.16 6.53
N ALA A 272 -20.80 11.30 7.10
CA ALA A 272 -22.07 11.19 6.37
C ALA A 272 -22.23 12.17 5.19
N LYS A 273 -21.56 13.33 5.26
CA LYS A 273 -21.61 14.37 4.23
C LYS A 273 -20.60 14.17 3.10
N GLU A 274 -19.67 13.24 3.25
CA GLU A 274 -18.66 12.96 2.23
C GLU A 274 -19.18 11.96 1.21
N ARG A 275 -18.49 11.90 0.07
CA ARG A 275 -18.78 10.96 -1.01
C ARG A 275 -17.48 10.31 -1.47
N PRO A 276 -17.52 9.04 -1.92
CA PRO A 276 -16.34 8.39 -2.47
C PRO A 276 -15.89 9.07 -3.76
N LYS A 277 -14.59 8.99 -4.02
CA LYS A 277 -14.01 9.28 -5.33
C LYS A 277 -14.65 8.37 -6.39
N LYS A 278 -14.87 8.92 -7.58
CA LYS A 278 -15.42 8.16 -8.73
C LYS A 278 -14.38 7.20 -9.30
N ALA A 279 -14.85 6.18 -10.01
CA ALA A 279 -14.01 5.15 -10.61
C ALA A 279 -12.90 5.70 -11.54
N ASP A 280 -13.15 6.74 -12.33
CA ASP A 280 -12.12 7.36 -13.19
C ASP A 280 -11.03 8.09 -12.40
N ALA A 281 -11.39 8.68 -11.25
CA ALA A 281 -10.42 9.31 -10.36
C ALA A 281 -9.54 8.24 -9.69
N LEU A 282 -10.14 7.12 -9.27
CA LEU A 282 -9.39 5.96 -8.75
C LEU A 282 -8.49 5.33 -9.82
N MET A 283 -8.95 5.25 -11.07
CA MET A 283 -8.12 4.80 -12.18
C MET A 283 -6.93 5.74 -12.42
N THR A 284 -7.16 7.05 -12.36
CA THR A 284 -6.06 8.04 -12.46
C THR A 284 -5.05 7.87 -11.33
N MET A 285 -5.52 7.66 -10.10
CA MET A 285 -4.69 7.40 -8.93
C MET A 285 -3.86 6.11 -9.10
N TYR A 286 -4.47 5.02 -9.55
CA TYR A 286 -3.78 3.76 -9.85
C TYR A 286 -2.68 3.93 -10.91
N MET A 287 -2.94 4.70 -11.97
CA MET A 287 -1.93 5.00 -13.00
C MET A 287 -0.80 5.89 -12.48
N LYS A 288 -1.07 6.73 -11.47
CA LYS A 288 -0.08 7.60 -10.80
C LYS A 288 0.62 6.93 -9.62
N THR A 289 0.34 5.66 -9.34
CA THR A 289 0.96 4.88 -8.25
C THR A 289 1.47 3.55 -8.79
N VAL A 290 0.60 2.55 -8.93
CA VAL A 290 0.95 1.22 -9.46
C VAL A 290 1.49 1.31 -10.87
N GLY A 291 0.92 2.20 -11.68
CA GLY A 291 1.44 2.51 -13.02
C GLY A 291 2.84 3.14 -13.03
N ARG A 292 3.34 3.56 -11.88
CA ARG A 292 4.66 4.17 -11.64
C ARG A 292 5.48 3.38 -10.63
N SER A 293 5.20 2.08 -10.50
CA SER A 293 5.91 1.13 -9.64
C SER A 293 5.76 1.33 -8.13
N VAL A 294 4.73 2.05 -7.68
CA VAL A 294 4.47 2.34 -6.26
C VAL A 294 3.19 1.61 -5.83
N ASN A 295 3.18 0.99 -4.64
CA ASN A 295 1.96 0.38 -4.12
C ASN A 295 0.91 1.48 -3.83
N LEU A 296 -0.37 1.17 -4.03
CA LEU A 296 -1.50 1.99 -3.62
C LEU A 296 -2.18 1.36 -2.39
N LEU A 297 -2.08 2.05 -1.26
CA LEU A 297 -2.84 1.78 -0.05
C LEU A 297 -4.06 2.70 -0.04
N LEU A 298 -5.25 2.17 -0.34
CA LEU A 298 -6.48 2.98 -0.42
C LEU A 298 -7.34 2.76 0.81
N ASP A 299 -7.55 3.83 1.58
CA ASP A 299 -8.44 3.83 2.73
C ASP A 299 -9.91 3.79 2.33
N VAL A 300 -10.66 2.92 2.99
CA VAL A 300 -12.10 2.71 2.81
C VAL A 300 -12.75 2.57 4.19
N PRO A 301 -13.30 3.66 4.77
CA PRO A 301 -13.75 3.63 6.15
C PRO A 301 -15.17 3.06 6.28
N PRO A 302 -15.40 2.14 7.24
CA PRO A 302 -16.73 1.70 7.62
C PRO A 302 -17.54 2.86 8.23
N ASP A 303 -18.86 2.85 7.98
CA ASP A 303 -19.79 3.82 8.54
C ASP A 303 -20.16 3.52 10.01
N LYS A 304 -21.06 4.33 10.59
CA LYS A 304 -21.51 4.17 11.99
C LYS A 304 -22.23 2.84 12.26
N THR A 305 -22.70 2.12 11.24
CA THR A 305 -23.27 0.78 11.43
C THR A 305 -22.18 -0.27 11.58
N GLY A 306 -20.94 0.02 11.16
CA GLY A 306 -19.81 -0.90 11.11
C GLY A 306 -19.70 -1.65 9.77
N LEU A 307 -20.26 -1.09 8.69
CA LEU A 307 -20.22 -1.66 7.33
C LEU A 307 -19.52 -0.71 6.37
N ILE A 308 -18.90 -1.24 5.31
CA ILE A 308 -18.50 -0.42 4.17
C ILE A 308 -19.77 0.08 3.48
N ALA A 309 -19.90 1.41 3.37
CA ALA A 309 -21.07 2.04 2.79
C ALA A 309 -21.30 1.56 1.34
N LYS A 310 -22.56 1.38 0.94
CA LYS A 310 -22.90 0.84 -0.39
C LYS A 310 -22.28 1.66 -1.53
N GLU A 311 -22.30 2.99 -1.41
CA GLU A 311 -21.71 3.89 -2.41
C GLU A 311 -20.19 3.70 -2.58
N ASP A 312 -19.49 3.31 -1.51
CA ASP A 312 -18.06 3.04 -1.53
C ASP A 312 -17.79 1.71 -2.22
N ALA A 313 -18.54 0.66 -1.87
CA ALA A 313 -18.47 -0.64 -2.53
C ALA A 313 -18.79 -0.57 -4.04
N ASP A 314 -19.79 0.24 -4.42
CA ASP A 314 -20.16 0.45 -5.83
C ASP A 314 -19.05 1.19 -6.61
N ALA A 315 -18.40 2.18 -5.98
CA ALA A 315 -17.28 2.91 -6.57
C ALA A 315 -16.07 2.00 -6.80
N LEU A 316 -15.73 1.16 -5.81
CA LEU A 316 -14.65 0.17 -5.91
C LEU A 316 -14.93 -0.89 -6.98
N THR A 317 -16.16 -1.38 -7.05
CA THR A 317 -16.58 -2.34 -8.09
C THR A 317 -16.46 -1.73 -9.49
N SER A 318 -16.91 -0.48 -9.65
CA SER A 318 -16.80 0.25 -10.91
C SER A 318 -15.33 0.48 -11.30
N PHE A 319 -14.48 0.85 -10.34
CA PHE A 319 -13.04 0.98 -10.55
C PHE A 319 -12.40 -0.34 -10.96
N ASN A 320 -12.70 -1.45 -10.27
CA ASN A 320 -12.15 -2.76 -10.60
C ASN A 320 -12.54 -3.18 -12.04
N ARG A 321 -13.78 -2.93 -12.46
CA ARG A 321 -14.22 -3.18 -13.84
C ARG A 321 -13.42 -2.34 -14.85
N LEU A 322 -13.24 -1.05 -14.62
CA LEU A 322 -12.44 -0.18 -15.51
C LEU A 322 -11.00 -0.67 -15.61
N ARG A 323 -10.38 -0.96 -14.46
CA ARG A 323 -9.00 -1.45 -14.36
C ARG A 323 -8.82 -2.77 -15.09
N SER A 324 -9.66 -3.77 -14.80
CA SER A 324 -9.59 -5.10 -15.41
C SER A 324 -9.84 -5.06 -16.92
N ASN A 325 -10.81 -4.27 -17.37
CA ASN A 325 -11.06 -4.07 -18.81
C ASN A 325 -9.89 -3.41 -19.53
N PHE A 326 -9.14 -2.53 -18.86
CA PHE A 326 -7.97 -1.90 -19.44
C PHE A 326 -6.79 -2.87 -19.49
N LEU A 327 -6.43 -3.49 -18.36
CA LEU A 327 -5.23 -4.32 -18.20
C LEU A 327 -5.34 -5.70 -18.88
N GLY A 328 -6.54 -6.26 -19.00
CA GLY A 328 -6.77 -7.61 -19.55
C GLY A 328 -6.71 -7.71 -21.08
N ARG A 329 -6.19 -6.70 -21.79
CA ARG A 329 -6.21 -6.62 -23.27
C ARG A 329 -4.84 -6.79 -23.91
N THR A 330 -3.97 -7.62 -23.33
CA THR A 330 -2.67 -7.90 -23.94
C THR A 330 -2.84 -8.55 -25.31
N LEU A 331 -2.06 -8.07 -26.29
CA LEU A 331 -1.98 -8.62 -27.64
C LEU A 331 -0.90 -9.70 -27.76
N LEU A 332 -0.04 -9.82 -26.75
CA LEU A 332 1.10 -10.74 -26.73
C LEU A 332 0.71 -12.04 -26.03
N GLY A 333 1.34 -13.12 -26.46
CA GLY A 333 1.17 -14.45 -25.90
C GLY A 333 2.02 -15.47 -26.65
N GLU A 334 1.80 -16.75 -26.40
CA GLU A 334 2.51 -17.84 -27.05
C GLU A 334 2.49 -17.69 -28.58
N GLY A 335 3.66 -17.87 -29.22
CA GLY A 335 3.84 -17.71 -30.67
C GLY A 335 4.04 -16.28 -31.17
N THR A 336 3.98 -15.26 -30.31
CA THR A 336 4.41 -13.90 -30.65
C THR A 336 5.88 -13.92 -31.09
N LYS A 337 6.22 -13.23 -32.17
CA LYS A 337 7.61 -13.15 -32.66
C LYS A 337 8.32 -11.97 -32.02
N LEU A 338 9.38 -12.26 -31.27
CA LEU A 338 10.24 -11.25 -30.65
C LEU A 338 11.68 -11.41 -31.11
N THR A 339 12.37 -10.29 -31.31
CA THR A 339 13.81 -10.25 -31.57
C THR A 339 14.47 -9.25 -30.63
N ALA A 340 15.67 -9.55 -30.15
CA ALA A 340 16.43 -8.65 -29.28
C ALA A 340 17.69 -8.16 -29.98
N SER A 341 18.16 -6.96 -29.60
CA SER A 341 19.44 -6.43 -30.06
C SER A 341 20.64 -7.25 -29.59
N SER A 342 20.50 -7.97 -28.47
CA SER A 342 21.51 -8.85 -27.90
C SER A 342 20.86 -9.81 -26.90
N VAL A 343 21.49 -10.96 -26.68
CA VAL A 343 21.11 -11.97 -25.69
C VAL A 343 22.38 -12.40 -24.96
N ARG A 344 22.32 -12.43 -23.63
CA ARG A 344 23.47 -12.79 -22.78
C ARG A 344 24.04 -14.15 -23.17
N GLY A 345 25.32 -14.16 -23.54
CA GLY A 345 26.04 -15.38 -23.95
C GLY A 345 25.42 -16.11 -25.14
N GLY A 346 24.51 -15.48 -25.90
CA GLY A 346 23.73 -16.15 -26.95
C GLY A 346 22.77 -17.23 -26.43
N ASN A 347 22.45 -17.25 -25.14
CA ASN A 347 21.58 -18.25 -24.53
C ASN A 347 20.12 -17.78 -24.52
N ASP A 348 19.41 -18.03 -25.63
CA ASP A 348 18.00 -17.66 -25.77
C ASP A 348 17.09 -18.35 -24.76
N THR A 349 17.43 -19.55 -24.28
CA THR A 349 16.63 -20.27 -23.29
C THR A 349 16.62 -19.57 -21.93
N LEU A 350 17.77 -19.05 -21.48
CA LEU A 350 17.87 -18.40 -20.17
C LEU A 350 17.62 -16.89 -20.20
N TYR A 351 17.99 -16.22 -21.29
CA TYR A 351 18.00 -14.75 -21.36
C TYR A 351 17.39 -14.17 -22.63
N GLY A 352 16.73 -15.00 -23.44
CA GLY A 352 16.15 -14.60 -24.72
C GLY A 352 14.93 -13.68 -24.58
N PRO A 353 14.51 -13.05 -25.68
CA PRO A 353 13.38 -12.13 -25.68
C PRO A 353 12.03 -12.81 -25.38
N ALA A 354 11.88 -14.11 -25.62
CA ALA A 354 10.64 -14.83 -25.33
C ALA A 354 10.30 -14.87 -23.82
N ASN A 355 11.30 -14.72 -22.95
CA ASN A 355 11.13 -14.70 -21.50
C ASN A 355 10.31 -13.50 -21.00
N VAL A 356 10.10 -12.46 -21.82
CA VAL A 356 9.33 -11.28 -21.41
C VAL A 356 7.82 -11.45 -21.59
N ILE A 357 7.37 -12.59 -22.11
CA ILE A 357 5.95 -12.89 -22.39
C ILE A 357 5.54 -14.30 -21.92
N ASP A 358 6.34 -14.94 -21.06
CA ASP A 358 6.11 -16.32 -20.59
C ASP A 358 5.34 -16.40 -19.27
N ASP A 359 4.93 -15.25 -18.73
CA ASP A 359 4.23 -15.07 -17.45
C ASP A 359 4.96 -15.64 -16.22
N LYS A 360 6.29 -15.81 -16.29
CA LYS A 360 7.09 -16.30 -15.16
C LYS A 360 7.88 -15.16 -14.51
N LEU A 361 7.76 -15.04 -13.19
CA LEU A 361 8.49 -14.02 -12.41
C LEU A 361 10.01 -14.26 -12.35
N GLY A 362 10.44 -15.51 -12.58
CA GLY A 362 11.85 -15.93 -12.45
C GLY A 362 12.67 -15.84 -13.74
N THR A 363 12.02 -15.62 -14.89
CA THR A 363 12.68 -15.50 -16.19
C THR A 363 12.76 -14.03 -16.59
N TYR A 364 13.70 -13.67 -17.45
CA TYR A 364 13.86 -12.32 -17.95
C TYR A 364 14.71 -12.30 -19.21
N TRP A 365 14.57 -11.25 -20.00
CA TRP A 365 15.54 -10.91 -21.04
C TRP A 365 16.72 -10.16 -20.43
N ALA A 366 17.94 -10.52 -20.85
CA ALA A 366 19.17 -9.84 -20.49
C ALA A 366 20.20 -9.87 -21.63
N MET A 367 21.11 -8.89 -21.62
CA MET A 367 22.24 -8.81 -22.54
C MET A 367 23.56 -9.16 -21.82
N ASN A 368 24.68 -9.09 -22.54
CA ASN A 368 26.01 -9.16 -21.92
C ASN A 368 26.25 -7.96 -20.98
N ASP A 369 27.10 -8.17 -19.96
CA ASP A 369 27.28 -7.22 -18.85
C ASP A 369 27.89 -5.87 -19.27
N ASP A 370 28.55 -5.82 -20.43
CA ASP A 370 29.08 -4.60 -21.03
C ASP A 370 28.00 -3.74 -21.71
N LYS A 371 26.76 -4.24 -21.86
CA LYS A 371 25.66 -3.54 -22.51
C LYS A 371 24.69 -2.92 -21.49
N ARG A 372 24.47 -1.61 -21.60
CA ARG A 372 23.52 -0.85 -20.76
C ARG A 372 22.33 -0.29 -21.53
N VAL A 373 22.32 -0.45 -22.85
CA VAL A 373 21.26 -0.03 -23.76
C VAL A 373 21.01 -1.13 -24.78
N GLY A 374 19.77 -1.29 -25.20
CA GLY A 374 19.34 -2.36 -26.09
C GLY A 374 17.86 -2.31 -26.37
N SER A 375 17.36 -3.25 -27.16
CA SER A 375 15.96 -3.24 -27.58
C SER A 375 15.38 -4.64 -27.77
N ILE A 376 14.07 -4.74 -27.58
CA ILE A 376 13.25 -5.86 -28.00
C ILE A 376 12.25 -5.35 -29.04
N GLU A 377 12.27 -5.93 -30.23
CA GLU A 377 11.26 -5.73 -31.27
C GLU A 377 10.21 -6.84 -31.19
N ILE A 378 8.95 -6.46 -31.37
CA ILE A 378 7.79 -7.31 -31.23
C ILE A 378 6.96 -7.19 -32.49
N ASP A 379 6.77 -8.30 -33.19
CA ASP A 379 5.84 -8.38 -34.33
C ASP A 379 4.46 -8.81 -33.82
N LEU A 380 3.47 -7.96 -34.04
CA LEU A 380 2.10 -8.21 -33.59
C LEU A 380 1.37 -9.23 -34.48
N GLY A 381 1.98 -9.67 -35.58
CA GLY A 381 1.41 -10.65 -36.52
C GLY A 381 0.28 -10.10 -37.39
N GLY A 382 0.01 -8.79 -37.31
CA GLY A 382 -1.07 -8.12 -38.02
C GLY A 382 -1.26 -6.69 -37.54
N ARG A 383 -2.17 -5.95 -38.18
CA ARG A 383 -2.47 -4.57 -37.81
C ARG A 383 -3.27 -4.54 -36.51
N CYS A 384 -2.83 -3.74 -35.55
CA CYS A 384 -3.50 -3.55 -34.27
C CYS A 384 -3.66 -2.07 -33.97
N ALA A 385 -4.69 -1.70 -33.21
CA ALA A 385 -4.79 -0.41 -32.53
C ALA A 385 -4.30 -0.58 -31.08
N VAL A 386 -3.14 -0.03 -30.77
CA VAL A 386 -2.47 -0.14 -29.46
C VAL A 386 -2.70 1.13 -28.65
N ASP A 387 -3.11 1.01 -27.40
CA ASP A 387 -3.44 2.15 -26.53
C ASP A 387 -2.77 2.10 -25.14
N GLY A 388 -1.96 1.08 -24.86
CA GLY A 388 -1.16 1.05 -23.65
C GLY A 388 -0.07 -0.02 -23.65
N PHE A 389 0.81 0.09 -22.67
CA PHE A 389 1.93 -0.82 -22.44
C PHE A 389 2.06 -1.12 -20.95
N ILE A 390 2.48 -2.35 -20.63
CA ILE A 390 2.92 -2.72 -19.28
C ILE A 390 4.34 -3.24 -19.41
N THR A 391 5.26 -2.79 -18.57
CA THR A 391 6.64 -3.29 -18.57
C THR A 391 7.11 -3.48 -17.14
N GLN A 392 7.93 -4.50 -16.91
CA GLN A 392 8.44 -4.85 -15.58
C GLN A 392 9.94 -5.17 -15.64
N GLU A 393 10.72 -4.62 -14.71
CA GLU A 393 12.09 -5.10 -14.46
C GLU A 393 12.07 -6.37 -13.60
N HIS A 394 13.10 -7.20 -13.74
CA HIS A 394 13.38 -8.28 -12.80
C HIS A 394 14.04 -7.72 -11.52
N ILE A 395 13.24 -7.06 -10.68
CA ILE A 395 13.71 -6.38 -9.47
C ILE A 395 14.32 -7.27 -8.37
N PRO A 396 14.19 -8.62 -8.32
CA PRO A 396 14.97 -9.42 -7.38
C PRO A 396 16.48 -9.22 -7.51
N LEU A 397 16.96 -8.72 -8.66
CA LEU A 397 18.35 -8.37 -8.91
C LEU A 397 18.58 -6.85 -9.00
N GLY A 398 17.71 -6.06 -8.38
CA GLY A 398 17.76 -4.60 -8.30
C GLY A 398 17.05 -3.87 -9.45
N GLN A 399 16.74 -2.60 -9.22
CA GLN A 399 16.22 -1.66 -10.21
C GLN A 399 17.39 -1.02 -10.97
N ARG A 400 17.34 -1.00 -12.31
CA ARG A 400 18.50 -0.63 -13.15
C ARG A 400 18.16 0.43 -14.18
N ILE A 401 16.96 0.37 -14.75
CA ILE A 401 16.56 1.22 -15.88
C ILE A 401 16.18 2.61 -15.38
N GLY A 402 16.92 3.62 -15.88
CA GLY A 402 16.66 5.04 -15.64
C GLY A 402 16.12 5.78 -16.86
N GLY A 403 16.01 5.11 -18.01
CA GLY A 403 15.39 5.64 -19.21
C GLY A 403 14.97 4.53 -20.17
N TYR A 404 13.78 4.67 -20.74
CA TYR A 404 13.27 3.78 -21.79
C TYR A 404 12.42 4.54 -22.80
N ALA A 405 12.19 3.93 -23.96
CA ALA A 405 11.25 4.40 -24.96
C ALA A 405 10.52 3.23 -25.59
N ILE A 406 9.27 3.44 -25.98
CA ILE A 406 8.49 2.47 -26.75
C ILE A 406 8.14 3.13 -28.08
N ASP A 407 8.56 2.49 -29.17
CA ASP A 407 8.29 2.95 -30.52
C ASP A 407 7.20 2.10 -31.18
N ALA A 408 6.35 2.73 -31.99
CA ALA A 408 5.41 2.06 -32.89
C ALA A 408 5.90 2.17 -34.35
N PHE A 409 5.82 1.09 -35.11
CA PHE A 409 6.18 1.07 -36.52
C PHE A 409 5.04 1.64 -37.37
N ARG A 410 5.28 2.77 -38.03
CA ARG A 410 4.30 3.48 -38.87
C ARG A 410 4.97 4.00 -40.13
N HIS A 411 4.33 3.77 -41.28
CA HIS A 411 4.81 4.24 -42.58
C HIS A 411 6.28 3.86 -42.86
N GLY A 412 6.65 2.61 -42.55
CA GLY A 412 8.00 2.10 -42.81
C GLY A 412 9.06 2.49 -41.78
N VAL A 413 8.73 3.26 -40.74
CA VAL A 413 9.69 3.73 -39.73
C VAL A 413 9.17 3.58 -38.30
N TYR A 414 10.08 3.32 -37.36
CA TYR A 414 9.76 3.36 -35.93
C TYR A 414 9.68 4.82 -35.46
N LYS A 415 8.60 5.15 -34.74
CA LYS A 415 8.42 6.46 -34.08
C LYS A 415 8.10 6.27 -32.61
N PRO A 416 8.72 7.04 -31.69
CA PRO A 416 8.42 6.94 -30.26
C PRO A 416 6.96 7.31 -29.99
N VAL A 417 6.31 6.53 -29.13
CA VAL A 417 4.97 6.79 -28.59
C VAL A 417 4.99 6.92 -27.07
N VAL A 418 6.04 6.39 -26.42
CA VAL A 418 6.34 6.58 -25.00
C VAL A 418 7.82 6.94 -24.86
N VAL A 419 8.11 7.89 -23.98
CA VAL A 419 9.45 8.17 -23.46
C VAL A 419 9.33 8.25 -21.94
N GLY A 420 10.08 7.41 -21.23
CA GLY A 420 10.00 7.32 -19.78
C GLY A 420 11.37 7.31 -19.12
N THR A 421 11.36 7.42 -17.80
CA THR A 421 12.55 7.47 -16.95
C THR A 421 12.76 6.13 -16.24
N SER A 422 12.52 6.06 -14.93
CA SER A 422 12.61 4.84 -14.13
C SER A 422 11.49 3.86 -14.46
N LEU A 423 11.80 2.56 -14.46
CA LEU A 423 10.84 1.49 -14.74
C LEU A 423 10.38 0.76 -13.46
N GLY A 424 11.29 0.08 -12.77
CA GLY A 424 11.01 -0.59 -11.50
C GLY A 424 10.17 -1.87 -11.66
N TYR A 425 9.42 -2.21 -10.61
CA TYR A 425 8.59 -3.41 -10.55
C TYR A 425 7.54 -3.44 -11.66
N LYS A 426 6.84 -2.32 -11.90
CA LYS A 426 5.81 -2.23 -12.94
C LYS A 426 5.63 -0.79 -13.42
N ARG A 427 5.60 -0.63 -14.73
CA ARG A 427 5.28 0.61 -15.41
C ARG A 427 4.08 0.39 -16.32
N ILE A 428 3.07 1.25 -16.23
CA ILE A 428 1.88 1.21 -17.08
C ILE A 428 1.76 2.53 -17.83
N ASP A 429 2.04 2.49 -19.13
CA ASP A 429 1.99 3.67 -19.99
C ASP A 429 0.71 3.61 -20.82
N ARG A 430 -0.26 4.48 -20.52
CA ARG A 430 -1.51 4.62 -21.29
C ARG A 430 -1.36 5.77 -22.29
N LEU A 431 -1.65 5.49 -23.56
CA LEU A 431 -1.62 6.50 -24.62
C LEU A 431 -2.87 7.38 -24.57
N SER A 432 -2.71 8.65 -24.94
CA SER A 432 -3.84 9.59 -25.08
C SER A 432 -4.80 9.21 -26.21
N SER A 433 -4.30 8.50 -27.22
CA SER A 433 -5.06 7.98 -28.34
C SER A 433 -4.45 6.67 -28.86
N PRO A 434 -5.26 5.69 -29.30
CA PRO A 434 -4.74 4.48 -29.90
C PRO A 434 -3.86 4.76 -31.13
N VAL A 435 -2.83 3.94 -31.31
CA VAL A 435 -1.89 4.01 -32.43
C VAL A 435 -1.99 2.74 -33.26
N ASP A 436 -2.23 2.91 -34.55
CA ASP A 436 -2.23 1.81 -35.51
C ASP A 436 -0.80 1.37 -35.84
N THR A 437 -0.51 0.09 -35.66
CA THR A 437 0.82 -0.47 -35.94
C THR A 437 0.79 -1.98 -36.13
N THR A 438 1.84 -2.52 -36.73
CA THR A 438 2.11 -3.96 -36.84
C THR A 438 3.29 -4.41 -35.98
N LYS A 439 4.14 -3.47 -35.53
CA LYS A 439 5.33 -3.78 -34.75
C LYS A 439 5.56 -2.74 -33.65
N ILE A 440 6.02 -3.21 -32.51
CA ILE A 440 6.44 -2.40 -31.38
C ILE A 440 7.94 -2.60 -31.15
N ARG A 441 8.63 -1.60 -30.61
CA ARG A 441 10.00 -1.75 -30.13
C ARG A 441 10.16 -1.09 -28.76
N LEU A 442 10.46 -1.88 -27.74
CA LEU A 442 10.95 -1.37 -26.46
C LEU A 442 12.45 -1.10 -26.60
N ARG A 443 12.90 0.07 -26.17
CA ARG A 443 14.31 0.44 -26.09
C ARG A 443 14.65 0.85 -24.67
N VAL A 444 15.69 0.25 -24.09
CA VAL A 444 16.36 0.77 -22.91
C VAL A 444 17.33 1.86 -23.37
N THR A 445 17.12 3.09 -22.92
CA THR A 445 17.92 4.25 -23.32
C THR A 445 18.94 4.65 -22.25
N GLN A 446 18.72 4.25 -20.99
CA GLN A 446 19.67 4.45 -19.91
C GLN A 446 19.49 3.39 -18.81
N ALA A 447 20.58 2.77 -18.37
CA ALA A 447 20.59 1.88 -17.20
C ALA A 447 21.91 1.95 -16.42
N ASN A 448 21.86 1.67 -15.11
CA ASN A 448 23.04 1.68 -14.23
C ASN A 448 23.86 0.38 -14.33
N ALA A 449 23.20 -0.70 -14.72
CA ALA A 449 23.78 -1.99 -15.04
C ALA A 449 23.04 -2.59 -16.25
N VAL A 450 23.44 -3.78 -16.70
CA VAL A 450 22.73 -4.49 -17.76
C VAL A 450 21.23 -4.62 -17.41
N PRO A 451 20.32 -4.14 -18.27
CA PRO A 451 18.89 -4.16 -17.96
C PRO A 451 18.35 -5.59 -17.92
N LEU A 452 17.39 -5.83 -17.03
CA LEU A 452 16.68 -7.10 -16.90
C LEU A 452 15.19 -6.85 -17.06
N ILE A 453 14.61 -7.25 -18.19
CA ILE A 453 13.18 -7.09 -18.42
C ILE A 453 12.50 -8.42 -18.12
N ASN A 454 11.62 -8.44 -17.12
CA ASN A 454 10.86 -9.63 -16.75
C ASN A 454 9.59 -9.77 -17.58
N SER A 455 8.88 -8.68 -17.88
CA SER A 455 7.62 -8.76 -18.61
C SER A 455 7.39 -7.54 -19.50
N ILE A 456 6.78 -7.77 -20.67
CA ILE A 456 6.21 -6.73 -21.55
C ILE A 456 4.80 -7.17 -21.93
N GLN A 457 3.84 -6.24 -21.87
CA GLN A 457 2.52 -6.38 -22.44
C GLN A 457 2.22 -5.20 -23.35
N VAL A 458 1.53 -5.47 -24.46
CA VAL A 458 1.04 -4.46 -25.40
C VAL A 458 -0.48 -4.52 -25.37
N LEU A 459 -1.12 -3.46 -24.90
CA LEU A 459 -2.58 -3.39 -24.72
C LEU A 459 -3.24 -2.78 -25.96
N GLY A 460 -4.29 -3.42 -26.46
CA GLY A 460 -5.00 -2.90 -27.62
C GLY A 460 -6.03 -3.86 -28.19
N VAL A 461 -6.36 -3.67 -29.46
CA VAL A 461 -7.27 -4.53 -30.23
C VAL A 461 -6.65 -4.89 -31.58
N ARG A 462 -6.81 -6.16 -31.99
CA ARG A 462 -6.45 -6.60 -33.34
C ARG A 462 -7.46 -6.02 -34.32
N LYS A 463 -6.99 -5.44 -35.42
CA LYS A 463 -7.85 -4.98 -36.51
C LYS A 463 -8.06 -6.13 -37.51
N PRO A 464 -9.25 -6.20 -38.13
CA PRO A 464 -9.53 -7.16 -39.19
C PRO A 464 -8.62 -6.97 -40.41
#